data_AF-A0AAD9KHX9-F1
#
_entry.id   AF-A0AAD9KHX9-F1
#
_cell.length_a   1.000
_cell.length_b   1.000
_cell.length_c   1.000
_cell.angle_alpha   90.00
_cell.angle_beta   90.00
_cell.angle_gamma   90.00
#
_symmetry.space_group_name_H-M   'P 1'
#
loop_
_entity.id
_entity.type
_entity.pdbx_description
1 polymer ?
#
loop_
_entity_poly.entity_id
_entity_poly.type
_entity_poly.pdbx_seq_one_letter_code
_entity_poly.pdbx_strand_id
1 'polypeptide(L)'
;MSSYQLMLLLAVSLLLVQLSESGWHRLRRRGCSPVNCEWNNWSEWGVCNHPCGSAGSQNRSRSVRRGSSCGGAGCTGGSTSSQACNRFCHNGGSPMEGYCTCPDVFWGTCCGERIVTPKTSTGGAVYIRWGRKVCPQNGAELLYSGIAAGSHYTLSGGGSNYLCLPRDPEWGKTVAGFQSGGYLAGAEYEMYSNNPFSEANAKSLQDNDVPCAVCYVPTRPSKLMIPAKLSCPPMWTKEYSGYLMAEYYAHRGRTTYVCVDNAPEVIQGGAAIRKGALFYNTEAFCGSLPCPSYVNGWEITCVVCSR
;
A
#
# COMPACT_ATOMS: atom_id res chain seq x y z
N MET A 1 -114.20 28.20 -12.20
CA MET A 1 -112.85 28.03 -12.77
C MET A 1 -113.01 27.20 -14.04
N SER A 2 -112.74 27.82 -15.21
CA SER A 2 -113.03 27.32 -16.58
C SER A 2 -111.98 26.29 -17.04
N SER A 3 -112.33 25.37 -17.96
CA SER A 3 -111.53 24.17 -18.35
C SER A 3 -110.10 24.47 -18.85
N TYR A 4 -109.81 25.71 -19.24
CA TYR A 4 -108.47 26.20 -19.55
C TYR A 4 -107.52 26.21 -18.34
N GLN A 5 -108.03 26.39 -17.11
CA GLN A 5 -107.23 26.32 -15.89
C GLN A 5 -106.76 24.88 -15.56
N LEU A 6 -107.46 23.85 -16.03
CA LEU A 6 -107.06 22.46 -15.79
C LEU A 6 -106.01 21.98 -16.80
N MET A 7 -106.14 22.40 -18.07
CA MET A 7 -105.20 22.03 -19.14
C MET A 7 -103.81 22.68 -18.96
N LEU A 8 -103.74 23.95 -18.52
CA LEU A 8 -102.45 24.62 -18.28
C LEU A 8 -101.72 24.05 -17.05
N LEU A 9 -102.44 23.68 -15.99
CA LEU A 9 -101.84 23.07 -14.80
C LEU A 9 -101.37 21.63 -15.07
N LEU A 10 -102.08 20.87 -15.91
CA LEU A 10 -101.64 19.53 -16.34
C LEU A 10 -100.42 19.61 -17.28
N ALA A 11 -100.37 20.58 -18.20
CA ALA A 11 -99.23 20.77 -19.08
C ALA A 11 -97.96 21.24 -18.32
N VAL A 12 -98.09 22.15 -17.36
CA VAL A 12 -96.97 22.63 -16.53
C VAL A 12 -96.49 21.53 -15.57
N SER A 13 -97.37 20.69 -15.03
CA SER A 13 -96.96 19.56 -14.19
C SER A 13 -96.26 18.44 -14.98
N LEU A 14 -96.71 18.14 -16.21
CA LEU A 14 -96.02 17.19 -17.09
C LEU A 14 -94.63 17.68 -17.54
N LEU A 15 -94.46 18.99 -17.81
CA LEU A 15 -93.15 19.60 -18.11
C LEU A 15 -92.19 19.61 -16.91
N LEU A 16 -92.71 19.76 -15.68
CA LEU A 16 -91.88 19.67 -14.47
C LEU A 16 -91.45 18.23 -14.14
N VAL A 17 -92.24 17.21 -14.52
CA VAL A 17 -91.86 15.80 -14.33
C VAL A 17 -90.81 15.35 -15.33
N GLN A 18 -90.78 15.89 -16.56
CA GLN A 18 -89.79 15.48 -17.58
C GLN A 18 -88.39 16.12 -17.43
N LEU A 19 -88.23 17.18 -16.63
CA LEU A 19 -86.90 17.70 -16.26
C LEU A 19 -86.28 16.99 -15.04
N SER A 20 -86.99 16.02 -14.45
CA SER A 20 -86.54 15.22 -13.30
C SER A 20 -85.84 13.91 -13.71
N GLU A 21 -85.89 13.49 -14.98
CA GLU A 21 -85.44 12.16 -15.40
C GLU A 21 -84.09 12.11 -16.17
N SER A 22 -83.33 13.20 -16.23
CA SER A 22 -81.94 13.16 -16.70
C SER A 22 -80.96 13.47 -15.57
N GLY A 23 -80.61 12.41 -14.83
CA GLY A 23 -79.22 12.25 -14.42
C GLY A 23 -78.81 12.75 -13.05
N TRP A 24 -79.63 12.60 -12.00
CA TRP A 24 -79.05 12.38 -10.67
C TRP A 24 -78.58 10.93 -10.55
N HIS A 25 -77.62 10.54 -11.39
CA HIS A 25 -76.64 9.59 -10.89
C HIS A 25 -75.95 10.32 -9.74
N ARG A 26 -76.43 10.10 -8.51
CA ARG A 26 -75.51 10.13 -7.38
C ARG A 26 -74.41 9.18 -7.81
N LEU A 27 -73.30 9.72 -8.27
CA LEU A 27 -72.02 9.11 -8.01
C LEU A 27 -72.05 8.93 -6.50
N ARG A 28 -72.50 7.75 -6.04
CA ARG A 28 -71.96 7.15 -4.83
C ARG A 28 -70.47 7.19 -5.13
N ARG A 29 -69.80 8.27 -4.70
CA ARG A 29 -68.37 8.29 -4.51
C ARG A 29 -68.17 7.01 -3.71
N ARG A 30 -67.63 5.97 -4.35
CA ARG A 30 -67.33 4.73 -3.66
C ARG A 30 -66.51 5.19 -2.47
N GLY A 31 -67.10 5.11 -1.29
CA GLY A 31 -66.53 5.68 -0.08
C GLY A 31 -65.18 5.02 0.07
N CYS A 32 -64.12 5.79 -0.09
CA CYS A 32 -62.81 5.28 0.18
C CYS A 32 -62.50 5.62 1.63
N SER A 33 -62.44 4.60 2.47
CA SER A 33 -62.10 4.77 3.88
C SER A 33 -60.65 5.25 3.99
N PRO A 34 -60.36 6.27 4.83
CA PRO A 34 -58.99 6.71 5.06
C PRO A 34 -58.13 5.53 5.52
N VAL A 35 -57.08 5.23 4.75
CA VAL A 35 -56.10 4.20 5.12
C VAL A 35 -54.83 4.93 5.53
N ASN A 36 -54.44 4.75 6.78
CA ASN A 36 -53.20 5.31 7.29
C ASN A 36 -52.00 4.48 6.81
N CYS A 37 -50.90 5.19 6.62
CA CYS A 37 -49.64 4.60 6.25
C CYS A 37 -49.13 3.67 7.37
N GLU A 38 -48.60 2.52 7.01
CA GLU A 38 -48.05 1.53 7.93
C GLU A 38 -46.63 1.17 7.49
N TRP A 39 -45.69 1.17 8.42
CA TRP A 39 -44.31 0.77 8.18
C TRP A 39 -44.15 -0.75 8.25
N ASN A 40 -43.19 -1.31 7.51
CA ASN A 40 -42.65 -2.64 7.78
C ASN A 40 -41.78 -2.62 9.04
N ASN A 41 -41.42 -3.81 9.53
CA ASN A 41 -40.39 -3.97 10.55
C ASN A 41 -39.07 -3.36 10.08
N TRP A 42 -38.29 -2.85 11.03
CA TRP A 42 -36.93 -2.40 10.76
C TRP A 42 -36.08 -3.57 10.28
N SER A 43 -35.16 -3.28 9.36
CA SER A 43 -34.05 -4.17 9.05
C SER A 43 -33.16 -4.38 10.28
N GLU A 44 -32.31 -5.40 10.20
CA GLU A 44 -31.14 -5.47 11.07
C GLU A 44 -30.25 -4.23 10.89
N TRP A 45 -29.44 -3.94 11.89
CA TRP A 45 -28.45 -2.87 11.81
C TRP A 45 -27.36 -3.26 10.82
N GLY A 46 -26.99 -2.32 9.94
CA GLY A 46 -25.86 -2.47 9.04
C GLY A 46 -24.52 -2.50 9.80
N VAL A 47 -23.45 -2.84 9.09
CA VAL A 47 -22.11 -2.84 9.66
C VAL A 47 -21.73 -1.42 10.12
N CYS A 48 -21.06 -1.34 11.26
CA CYS A 48 -20.53 -0.08 11.76
C CYS A 48 -19.49 0.50 10.79
N ASN A 49 -19.60 1.78 10.46
CA ASN A 49 -18.70 2.44 9.52
C ASN A 49 -17.25 2.60 10.04
N HIS A 50 -17.03 2.45 11.36
CA HIS A 50 -15.70 2.43 11.97
C HIS A 50 -15.54 1.20 12.88
N PRO A 51 -14.35 0.58 12.89
CA PRO A 51 -14.11 -0.62 13.68
C PRO A 51 -14.00 -0.36 15.19
N CYS A 52 -13.65 0.87 15.58
CA CYS A 52 -13.45 1.32 16.96
C CYS A 52 -13.37 2.87 17.03
N GLY A 53 -13.00 3.42 18.19
CA GLY A 53 -12.81 4.85 18.39
C GLY A 53 -14.09 5.59 18.79
N SER A 54 -14.13 6.91 18.56
CA SER A 54 -15.21 7.77 19.04
C SER A 54 -16.30 8.07 18.02
N ALA A 55 -16.18 7.62 16.76
CA ALA A 55 -17.03 8.09 15.64
C ALA A 55 -17.85 7.02 14.89
N GLY A 56 -17.65 5.72 15.13
CA GLY A 56 -18.50 4.63 14.62
C GLY A 56 -20.02 4.89 14.67
N SER A 57 -20.68 4.70 13.54
CA SER A 57 -22.12 4.82 13.33
C SER A 57 -22.61 3.71 12.40
N GLN A 58 -23.81 3.21 12.68
CA GLN A 58 -24.49 2.20 11.88
C GLN A 58 -25.93 2.63 11.60
N ASN A 59 -26.44 2.22 10.44
CA ASN A 59 -27.76 2.57 9.97
C ASN A 59 -28.65 1.33 9.81
N ARG A 60 -29.95 1.52 9.98
CA ARG A 60 -30.99 0.55 9.58
C ARG A 60 -32.11 1.26 8.84
N SER A 61 -32.86 0.53 8.05
CA SER A 61 -33.97 1.07 7.26
C SER A 61 -35.24 0.27 7.41
N ARG A 62 -36.37 0.89 7.05
CA ARG A 62 -37.68 0.24 6.94
C ARG A 62 -38.42 0.79 5.74
N SER A 63 -39.18 -0.07 5.06
CA SER A 63 -40.00 0.32 3.92
C SER A 63 -41.45 0.53 4.33
N VAL A 64 -42.19 1.33 3.56
CA VAL A 64 -43.62 1.50 3.75
C VAL A 64 -44.32 0.18 3.39
N ARG A 65 -44.97 -0.46 4.35
CA ARG A 65 -45.77 -1.68 4.13
C ARG A 65 -47.05 -1.36 3.37
N ARG A 66 -47.72 -0.28 3.79
CA ARG A 66 -48.96 0.20 3.19
C ARG A 66 -48.90 1.73 3.12
N GLY A 67 -49.00 2.29 1.92
CA GLY A 67 -49.07 3.74 1.73
C GLY A 67 -50.39 4.32 2.24
N SER A 68 -50.40 5.62 2.57
CA SER A 68 -51.65 6.29 2.90
C SER A 68 -52.53 6.48 1.67
N SER A 69 -53.84 6.35 1.83
CA SER A 69 -54.79 6.62 0.76
C SER A 69 -56.08 7.23 1.30
N CYS A 70 -56.81 7.92 0.42
CA CYS A 70 -58.15 8.42 0.68
C CYS A 70 -58.26 9.35 1.90
N GLY A 71 -57.28 10.25 2.02
CA GLY A 71 -57.20 11.22 3.12
C GLY A 71 -56.61 10.67 4.41
N GLY A 72 -56.12 9.42 4.43
CA GLY A 72 -55.41 8.85 5.58
C GLY A 72 -54.05 9.52 5.83
N ALA A 73 -53.59 9.47 7.07
CA ALA A 73 -52.34 10.08 7.50
C ALA A 73 -51.12 9.39 6.88
N GLY A 74 -50.15 10.19 6.41
CA GLY A 74 -48.85 9.71 5.95
C GLY A 74 -48.03 9.07 7.07
N CYS A 75 -47.01 8.31 6.71
CA CYS A 75 -46.15 7.65 7.69
C CYS A 75 -45.38 8.70 8.51
N THR A 76 -45.38 8.55 9.83
CA THR A 76 -44.62 9.43 10.74
C THR A 76 -43.22 8.88 11.00
N GLY A 77 -42.24 9.79 11.12
CA GLY A 77 -40.81 9.48 11.29
C GLY A 77 -40.08 9.14 9.98
N GLY A 78 -38.76 8.93 10.07
CA GLY A 78 -37.92 8.59 8.92
C GLY A 78 -38.01 7.13 8.48
N SER A 79 -37.61 6.87 7.23
CA SER A 79 -37.37 5.53 6.69
C SER A 79 -36.01 4.95 7.07
N THR A 80 -35.11 5.78 7.62
CA THR A 80 -33.76 5.41 8.06
C THR A 80 -33.52 5.88 9.49
N SER A 81 -32.77 5.11 10.26
CA SER A 81 -32.33 5.43 11.61
C SER A 81 -30.83 5.13 11.74
N SER A 82 -30.12 5.98 12.48
CA SER A 82 -28.67 5.90 12.73
C SER A 82 -28.43 5.77 14.23
N GLN A 83 -27.44 4.97 14.63
CA GLN A 83 -27.00 4.89 16.03
C GLN A 83 -25.48 4.73 16.13
N ALA A 84 -24.90 5.11 17.27
CA ALA A 84 -23.49 4.91 17.55
C ALA A 84 -23.15 3.41 17.69
N CYS A 85 -21.94 3.04 17.29
CA CYS A 85 -21.38 1.70 17.45
C CYS A 85 -19.86 1.77 17.61
N ASN A 86 -19.28 0.66 18.06
CA ASN A 86 -17.83 0.47 18.21
C ASN A 86 -17.13 1.59 18.99
N ARG A 87 -17.73 2.01 20.11
CA ARG A 87 -17.21 3.06 21.03
C ARG A 87 -16.19 2.49 22.02
N PHE A 88 -15.13 1.86 21.53
CA PHE A 88 -14.13 1.22 22.39
C PHE A 88 -12.72 1.34 21.81
N CYS A 89 -11.73 1.10 22.67
CA CYS A 89 -10.34 0.85 22.33
C CYS A 89 -9.84 -0.30 23.22
N HIS A 90 -9.03 -1.20 22.68
CA HIS A 90 -8.44 -2.28 23.47
C HIS A 90 -7.20 -1.80 24.23
N ASN A 91 -6.81 -2.56 25.25
CA ASN A 91 -5.51 -2.46 25.92
C ASN A 91 -5.13 -1.06 26.43
N GLY A 92 -6.12 -0.26 26.86
CA GLY A 92 -5.90 1.09 27.39
C GLY A 92 -5.66 2.16 26.31
N GLY A 93 -5.96 1.87 25.04
CA GLY A 93 -5.91 2.87 23.97
C GLY A 93 -6.87 4.05 24.18
N SER A 94 -6.47 5.22 23.70
CA SER A 94 -7.30 6.43 23.75
C SER A 94 -8.12 6.57 22.46
N PRO A 95 -9.42 6.87 22.54
CA PRO A 95 -10.29 6.92 21.37
C PRO A 95 -10.04 8.16 20.50
N MET A 96 -9.90 7.94 19.19
CA MET A 96 -9.84 8.95 18.14
C MET A 96 -11.00 8.78 17.14
N GLU A 97 -11.14 9.70 16.19
CA GLU A 97 -12.14 9.62 15.13
C GLU A 97 -11.86 8.44 14.19
N GLY A 98 -12.51 7.31 14.45
CA GLY A 98 -12.46 6.10 13.63
C GLY A 98 -11.32 5.12 13.91
N TYR A 99 -10.45 5.43 14.88
CA TYR A 99 -9.33 4.57 15.33
C TYR A 99 -8.96 4.88 16.79
N CYS A 100 -7.93 4.21 17.31
CA CYS A 100 -7.41 4.41 18.66
C CYS A 100 -5.92 4.77 18.62
N THR A 101 -5.47 5.66 19.51
CA THR A 101 -4.03 5.82 19.80
C THR A 101 -3.64 4.80 20.87
N CYS A 102 -2.63 3.99 20.57
CA CYS A 102 -2.25 2.86 21.39
C CYS A 102 -1.13 3.20 22.37
N PRO A 103 -1.12 2.60 23.58
CA PRO A 103 0.06 2.61 24.44
C PRO A 103 1.24 1.90 23.77
N ASP A 104 2.47 2.23 24.17
CA ASP A 104 3.74 1.86 23.50
C ASP A 104 3.96 0.36 23.19
N VAL A 105 3.21 -0.55 23.83
CA VAL A 105 3.36 -2.00 23.67
C VAL A 105 2.21 -2.66 22.89
N PHE A 106 1.29 -1.87 22.33
CA PHE A 106 0.16 -2.33 21.52
C PHE A 106 0.08 -1.57 20.20
N TRP A 107 -0.47 -2.22 19.17
CA TRP A 107 -0.64 -1.63 17.84
C TRP A 107 -1.94 -2.11 17.17
N GLY A 108 -2.19 -1.60 15.96
CA GLY A 108 -3.40 -1.85 15.18
C GLY A 108 -4.48 -0.79 15.43
N THR A 109 -5.42 -0.66 14.50
CA THR A 109 -6.45 0.40 14.47
C THR A 109 -7.23 0.53 15.77
N CYS A 110 -7.43 -0.59 16.48
CA CYS A 110 -8.19 -0.67 17.73
C CYS A 110 -7.33 -1.10 18.94
N CYS A 111 -6.01 -1.13 18.79
CA CYS A 111 -5.04 -1.57 19.79
C CYS A 111 -5.20 -3.02 20.25
N GLY A 112 -5.74 -3.90 19.39
CA GLY A 112 -5.97 -5.31 19.70
C GLY A 112 -4.69 -6.16 19.67
N GLU A 113 -3.67 -5.72 18.93
CA GLU A 113 -2.45 -6.47 18.73
C GLU A 113 -1.38 -6.04 19.73
N ARG A 114 -0.75 -7.01 20.40
CA ARG A 114 0.42 -6.73 21.23
C ARG A 114 1.64 -6.59 20.31
N ILE A 115 2.44 -5.56 20.52
CA ILE A 115 3.79 -5.53 19.97
C ILE A 115 4.52 -6.64 20.72
N VAL A 116 4.64 -7.81 20.08
CA VAL A 116 5.59 -8.82 20.51
C VAL A 116 6.94 -8.17 20.23
N THR A 117 7.49 -7.53 21.25
CA THR A 117 8.89 -7.14 21.22
C THR A 117 9.66 -8.42 20.90
N PRO A 118 10.39 -8.47 19.78
CA PRO A 118 11.33 -9.56 19.57
C PRO A 118 12.19 -9.58 20.81
N LYS A 119 12.36 -10.78 21.37
CA LYS A 119 13.32 -11.13 22.43
C LYS A 119 14.43 -10.10 22.41
N THR A 120 14.52 -9.28 23.46
CA THR A 120 15.43 -8.13 23.57
C THR A 120 16.84 -8.55 23.17
N SER A 121 17.15 -8.39 21.89
CA SER A 121 18.50 -8.26 21.44
C SER A 121 18.80 -6.78 21.62
N THR A 122 19.59 -6.48 22.64
CA THR A 122 20.14 -5.15 22.86
C THR A 122 21.20 -4.77 21.81
N GLY A 123 21.28 -5.51 20.69
CA GLY A 123 22.06 -5.15 19.51
C GLY A 123 21.93 -6.17 18.37
N GLY A 124 21.53 -5.69 17.19
CA GLY A 124 21.54 -6.44 15.94
C GLY A 124 22.21 -5.62 14.84
N ALA A 125 22.68 -6.27 13.78
CA ALA A 125 23.33 -5.60 12.67
C ALA A 125 22.41 -5.55 11.46
N VAL A 126 22.45 -4.42 10.75
CA VAL A 126 21.84 -4.28 9.42
C VAL A 126 22.95 -4.29 8.36
N TYR A 127 22.74 -5.04 7.29
CA TYR A 127 23.61 -5.01 6.12
C TYR A 127 22.80 -5.11 4.83
N ILE A 128 23.40 -4.67 3.73
CA ILE A 128 22.82 -4.80 2.39
C ILE A 128 23.50 -5.98 1.71
N ARG A 129 22.70 -6.90 1.17
CA ARG A 129 23.13 -7.94 0.25
C ARG A 129 22.91 -7.45 -1.17
N TRP A 130 23.99 -7.01 -1.80
CA TRP A 130 23.94 -6.52 -3.18
C TRP A 130 23.88 -7.67 -4.16
N GLY A 131 23.04 -7.51 -5.19
CA GLY A 131 22.81 -8.49 -6.23
C GLY A 131 21.85 -9.62 -5.86
N ARG A 132 21.15 -9.56 -4.73
CA ARG A 132 20.14 -10.57 -4.34
C ARG A 132 18.89 -9.90 -3.83
N LYS A 133 17.72 -10.50 -4.06
CA LYS A 133 16.43 -10.01 -3.53
C LYS A 133 16.07 -10.60 -2.16
N VAL A 134 16.88 -11.52 -1.63
CA VAL A 134 16.59 -12.26 -0.38
C VAL A 134 17.79 -12.32 0.55
N CYS A 135 17.52 -12.39 1.85
CA CYS A 135 18.54 -12.61 2.87
C CYS A 135 18.97 -14.08 2.99
N PRO A 136 20.17 -14.38 3.48
CA PRO A 136 20.60 -15.74 3.79
C PRO A 136 19.76 -16.37 4.90
N GLN A 137 19.52 -17.68 4.83
CA GLN A 137 18.73 -18.42 5.83
C GLN A 137 19.60 -18.86 7.02
N ASN A 138 20.32 -17.93 7.64
CA ASN A 138 21.29 -18.16 8.73
C ASN A 138 20.96 -17.31 9.98
N GLY A 139 19.67 -17.00 10.18
CA GLY A 139 19.21 -16.06 11.20
C GLY A 139 19.25 -14.59 10.77
N ALA A 140 19.42 -14.30 9.48
CA ALA A 140 19.14 -12.99 8.91
C ALA A 140 17.68 -12.91 8.42
N GLU A 141 17.02 -11.80 8.73
CA GLU A 141 15.65 -11.49 8.37
C GLU A 141 15.63 -10.43 7.27
N LEU A 142 14.76 -10.58 6.27
CA LEU A 142 14.57 -9.58 5.24
C LEU A 142 13.75 -8.41 5.80
N LEU A 143 14.35 -7.21 5.83
CA LEU A 143 13.60 -5.98 6.11
C LEU A 143 12.83 -5.55 4.88
N TYR A 144 13.54 -5.39 3.75
CA TYR A 144 12.92 -5.15 2.44
C TYR A 144 13.86 -5.54 1.31
N SER A 145 13.28 -5.77 0.13
CA SER A 145 14.01 -5.90 -1.13
C SER A 145 13.82 -4.66 -1.99
N GLY A 146 14.85 -4.31 -2.74
CA GLY A 146 14.92 -3.05 -3.46
C GLY A 146 15.68 -3.13 -4.77
N ILE A 147 16.00 -1.95 -5.27
CA ILE A 147 16.84 -1.70 -6.44
C ILE A 147 18.02 -0.86 -5.99
N ALA A 148 19.23 -1.21 -6.42
CA ALA A 148 20.39 -0.38 -6.15
C ALA A 148 20.30 0.92 -6.95
N ALA A 149 20.77 2.01 -6.34
CA ALA A 149 20.81 3.32 -6.95
C ALA A 149 22.05 4.08 -6.48
N GLY A 150 22.43 5.12 -7.21
CA GLY A 150 23.54 5.98 -6.88
C GLY A 150 23.54 7.24 -7.74
N SER A 151 24.69 7.91 -7.80
CA SER A 151 24.89 9.03 -8.69
C SER A 151 25.07 8.56 -10.13
N HIS A 152 24.51 9.31 -11.07
CA HIS A 152 24.65 9.04 -12.49
C HIS A 152 26.12 9.17 -12.94
N TYR A 153 26.62 8.22 -13.74
CA TYR A 153 28.05 8.07 -14.04
C TYR A 153 28.72 9.28 -14.72
N THR A 154 27.97 10.08 -15.49
CA THR A 154 28.50 11.31 -16.13
C THR A 154 28.64 12.50 -15.19
N LEU A 155 28.04 12.43 -13.99
CA LEU A 155 27.98 13.55 -13.07
C LEU A 155 29.08 13.46 -12.03
N SER A 156 29.73 14.59 -11.77
CA SER A 156 30.86 14.67 -10.83
C SER A 156 30.45 15.10 -9.41
N GLY A 157 29.15 15.33 -9.16
CA GLY A 157 28.60 15.72 -7.86
C GLY A 157 27.42 14.83 -7.46
N GLY A 158 26.92 15.01 -6.23
CA GLY A 158 25.86 14.17 -5.67
C GLY A 158 26.37 13.27 -4.53
N GLY A 159 25.67 12.16 -4.28
CA GLY A 159 26.05 11.18 -3.26
C GLY A 159 27.15 10.24 -3.75
N SER A 160 28.08 9.86 -2.88
CA SER A 160 29.20 8.96 -3.22
C SER A 160 28.95 7.50 -2.85
N ASN A 161 27.79 7.16 -2.33
CA ASN A 161 27.45 5.79 -1.92
C ASN A 161 26.34 5.22 -2.80
N TYR A 162 26.32 3.89 -2.90
CA TYR A 162 25.15 3.18 -3.39
C TYR A 162 24.07 3.12 -2.29
N LEU A 163 22.82 3.18 -2.71
CA LEU A 163 21.62 3.07 -1.88
C LEU A 163 20.79 1.89 -2.34
N CYS A 164 20.17 1.17 -1.40
CA CYS A 164 19.16 0.18 -1.71
C CYS A 164 17.79 0.85 -1.59
N LEU A 165 17.13 1.14 -2.71
CA LEU A 165 15.84 1.84 -2.70
C LEU A 165 14.69 0.84 -2.60
N PRO A 166 13.67 1.10 -1.74
CA PRO A 166 12.47 0.29 -1.72
C PRO A 166 11.74 0.38 -3.07
N ARG A 167 10.94 -0.64 -3.40
CA ARG A 167 10.17 -0.70 -4.66
C ARG A 167 8.91 0.16 -4.63
N ASP A 168 8.50 0.56 -3.43
CA ASP A 168 7.30 1.28 -3.07
C ASP A 168 7.66 2.60 -2.37
N PRO A 169 8.09 3.63 -3.13
CA PRO A 169 8.48 4.90 -2.54
C PRO A 169 7.29 5.66 -1.96
N GLU A 170 7.49 6.27 -0.78
CA GLU A 170 6.56 7.20 -0.17
C GLU A 170 6.99 8.65 -0.46
N TRP A 171 6.02 9.54 -0.69
CA TRP A 171 6.28 10.93 -1.07
C TRP A 171 5.72 11.91 -0.04
N GLY A 172 6.55 12.89 0.33
CA GLY A 172 6.12 14.06 1.10
C GLY A 172 5.63 15.19 0.18
N LYS A 173 6.03 16.43 0.49
CA LYS A 173 5.77 17.59 -0.39
C LYS A 173 6.74 17.56 -1.57
N THR A 174 6.21 17.50 -2.80
CA THR A 174 7.00 17.40 -4.03
C THR A 174 6.80 18.61 -4.95
N VAL A 175 7.85 18.99 -5.66
CA VAL A 175 7.80 19.93 -6.80
C VAL A 175 8.36 19.20 -8.02
N ALA A 176 7.63 19.22 -9.13
CA ALA A 176 8.04 18.54 -10.35
C ALA A 176 9.23 19.24 -11.04
N GLY A 177 10.07 18.46 -11.71
CA GLY A 177 11.19 18.93 -12.54
C GLY A 177 12.58 18.79 -11.90
N PHE A 178 13.63 18.92 -12.72
CA PHE A 178 15.02 18.85 -12.28
C PHE A 178 15.53 20.25 -11.91
N GLN A 179 15.85 20.45 -10.63
CA GLN A 179 16.26 21.75 -10.07
C GLN A 179 17.78 21.86 -9.84
N SER A 180 18.58 21.13 -10.62
CA SER A 180 20.06 21.09 -10.54
C SER A 180 20.66 20.71 -9.18
N GLY A 181 19.88 20.06 -8.31
CA GLY A 181 20.37 19.46 -7.06
C GLY A 181 21.05 18.11 -7.29
N GLY A 182 21.09 17.28 -6.25
CA GLY A 182 21.54 15.89 -6.38
C GLY A 182 20.53 15.05 -7.16
N TYR A 183 21.01 14.23 -8.10
CA TYR A 183 20.20 13.25 -8.80
C TYR A 183 20.49 11.85 -8.29
N LEU A 184 19.45 11.02 -8.27
CA LEU A 184 19.51 9.62 -7.87
C LEU A 184 19.08 8.77 -9.07
N ALA A 185 19.98 7.94 -9.58
CA ALA A 185 19.75 7.08 -10.72
C ALA A 185 19.80 5.60 -10.29
N GLY A 186 19.00 4.75 -10.93
CA GLY A 186 19.10 3.30 -10.76
C GLY A 186 20.49 2.78 -11.15
N ALA A 187 20.89 1.65 -10.60
CA ALA A 187 22.20 1.07 -10.85
C ALA A 187 22.15 -0.15 -11.77
N GLU A 188 23.08 -0.22 -12.71
CA GLU A 188 23.23 -1.31 -13.67
C GLU A 188 24.55 -2.05 -13.46
N TYR A 189 24.56 -3.36 -13.73
CA TYR A 189 25.81 -4.11 -13.84
C TYR A 189 26.50 -3.81 -15.17
N GLU A 190 27.80 -3.54 -15.08
CA GLU A 190 28.68 -3.37 -16.22
C GLU A 190 29.77 -4.44 -16.17
N MET A 191 29.54 -5.51 -16.92
CA MET A 191 30.38 -6.69 -17.01
C MET A 191 31.22 -6.69 -18.29
N TYR A 192 32.51 -6.98 -18.14
CA TYR A 192 33.35 -7.36 -19.26
C TYR A 192 33.21 -8.87 -19.56
N SER A 193 33.86 -9.34 -20.63
CA SER A 193 33.80 -10.75 -21.05
C SER A 193 34.28 -11.76 -20.00
N ASN A 194 35.10 -11.33 -19.05
CA ASN A 194 35.64 -12.10 -17.92
C ASN A 194 34.76 -11.98 -16.66
N ASN A 195 33.44 -12.17 -16.79
CA ASN A 195 32.54 -12.12 -15.66
C ASN A 195 32.83 -13.27 -14.65
N PRO A 196 33.20 -12.97 -13.39
CA PRO A 196 33.54 -13.98 -12.39
C PRO A 196 32.31 -14.54 -11.63
N PHE A 197 31.13 -13.97 -11.84
CA PHE A 197 29.90 -14.36 -11.13
C PHE A 197 29.31 -15.68 -11.65
N SER A 198 28.65 -16.41 -10.75
CA SER A 198 27.89 -17.61 -11.08
C SER A 198 26.63 -17.30 -11.87
N GLU A 199 26.42 -18.03 -12.97
CA GLU A 199 25.21 -17.93 -13.81
C GLU A 199 23.98 -18.63 -13.23
N ALA A 200 24.04 -19.12 -11.99
CA ALA A 200 22.96 -19.90 -11.37
C ALA A 200 21.61 -19.15 -11.32
N ASN A 201 21.62 -17.82 -11.23
CA ASN A 201 20.41 -17.00 -11.10
C ASN A 201 20.19 -16.01 -12.25
N ALA A 202 21.21 -15.74 -13.07
CA ALA A 202 21.11 -14.88 -14.23
C ALA A 202 22.18 -15.27 -15.26
N LYS A 203 21.77 -15.47 -16.52
CA LYS A 203 22.69 -15.83 -17.63
C LYS A 203 23.51 -14.65 -18.14
N SER A 204 23.01 -13.44 -17.94
CA SER A 204 23.71 -12.20 -18.29
C SER A 204 23.38 -11.15 -17.24
N LEU A 205 24.40 -10.42 -16.81
CA LEU A 205 24.27 -9.30 -15.90
C LEU A 205 24.38 -7.97 -16.63
N GLN A 206 25.15 -7.90 -17.71
CA GLN A 206 25.40 -6.67 -18.48
C GLN A 206 24.10 -5.91 -18.74
N ASP A 207 24.12 -4.60 -18.49
CA ASP A 207 23.00 -3.66 -18.68
C ASP A 207 21.74 -3.99 -17.86
N ASN A 208 21.80 -4.92 -16.91
CA ASN A 208 20.65 -5.23 -16.06
C ASN A 208 20.72 -4.48 -14.73
N ASP A 209 19.55 -4.05 -14.28
CA ASP A 209 19.36 -3.42 -12.97
C ASP A 209 19.80 -4.35 -11.83
N VAL A 210 20.53 -3.77 -10.87
CA VAL A 210 21.10 -4.45 -9.71
C VAL A 210 20.07 -4.55 -8.58
N PRO A 211 19.57 -5.74 -8.22
CA PRO A 211 18.71 -5.88 -7.04
C PRO A 211 19.51 -5.77 -5.74
N CYS A 212 18.81 -5.47 -4.66
CA CYS A 212 19.37 -5.49 -3.32
C CYS A 212 18.36 -6.03 -2.30
N ALA A 213 18.88 -6.53 -1.19
CA ALA A 213 18.11 -6.93 -0.02
C ALA A 213 18.74 -6.32 1.22
N VAL A 214 17.93 -5.63 2.03
CA VAL A 214 18.36 -5.13 3.33
C VAL A 214 18.02 -6.17 4.38
N CYS A 215 19.05 -6.67 5.04
CA CYS A 215 18.97 -7.78 5.98
C CYS A 215 19.25 -7.28 7.39
N TYR A 216 18.44 -7.74 8.33
CA TYR A 216 18.62 -7.53 9.76
C TYR A 216 18.99 -8.84 10.44
N VAL A 217 20.01 -8.80 11.28
CA VAL A 217 20.43 -9.95 12.06
C VAL A 217 20.22 -9.63 13.54
N PRO A 218 19.15 -10.15 14.16
CA PRO A 218 18.79 -9.76 15.51
C PRO A 218 19.85 -10.16 16.53
N THR A 219 20.50 -11.32 16.42
CA THR A 219 21.37 -11.84 17.48
C THR A 219 22.85 -11.48 17.34
N ARG A 220 23.24 -10.74 16.31
CA ARG A 220 24.64 -10.47 15.96
C ARG A 220 24.82 -8.97 15.71
N PRO A 221 25.24 -8.17 16.72
CA PRO A 221 25.26 -6.71 16.65
C PRO A 221 26.32 -6.12 15.72
N SER A 222 27.34 -6.89 15.33
CA SER A 222 28.44 -6.41 14.50
C SER A 222 28.34 -6.95 13.09
N LYS A 223 28.66 -6.10 12.10
CA LYS A 223 28.85 -6.51 10.70
C LYS A 223 30.19 -6.04 10.17
N LEU A 224 30.80 -6.84 9.32
CA LEU A 224 32.08 -6.56 8.69
C LEU A 224 32.06 -7.07 7.25
N MET A 225 32.53 -6.25 6.31
CA MET A 225 32.87 -6.68 4.97
C MET A 225 34.39 -6.76 4.87
N ILE A 226 34.91 -7.88 4.39
CA ILE A 226 36.34 -8.13 4.26
C ILE A 226 36.65 -8.32 2.76
N PRO A 227 37.33 -7.35 2.11
CA PRO A 227 37.84 -7.52 0.76
C PRO A 227 38.91 -8.61 0.67
N ALA A 228 39.08 -9.17 -0.52
CA ALA A 228 40.03 -10.24 -0.85
C ALA A 228 39.89 -11.52 0.01
N LYS A 229 38.68 -11.81 0.49
CA LYS A 229 38.36 -13.01 1.27
C LYS A 229 37.03 -13.62 0.83
N LEU A 230 36.93 -14.94 0.88
CA LEU A 230 35.68 -15.69 0.69
C LEU A 230 35.17 -16.32 2.00
N SER A 231 35.90 -16.18 3.10
CA SER A 231 35.63 -16.80 4.40
C SER A 231 35.73 -15.79 5.53
N CYS A 232 34.86 -15.92 6.52
CA CYS A 232 34.87 -15.08 7.71
C CYS A 232 35.95 -15.52 8.71
N PRO A 233 36.39 -14.63 9.62
CA PRO A 233 37.25 -15.00 10.74
C PRO A 233 36.57 -16.03 11.65
N PRO A 234 37.33 -16.76 12.48
CA PRO A 234 36.74 -17.65 13.48
C PRO A 234 35.71 -16.93 14.35
N MET A 235 34.62 -17.63 14.71
CA MET A 235 33.50 -17.10 15.51
C MET A 235 32.65 -16.01 14.83
N TRP A 236 32.88 -15.71 13.55
CA TRP A 236 31.98 -14.87 12.75
C TRP A 236 31.11 -15.75 11.85
N THR A 237 29.85 -15.35 11.69
CA THR A 237 28.90 -16.00 10.78
C THR A 237 29.06 -15.41 9.39
N LYS A 238 29.23 -16.27 8.38
CA LYS A 238 29.19 -15.83 6.98
C LYS A 238 27.76 -15.52 6.59
N GLU A 239 27.54 -14.30 6.13
CA GLU A 239 26.29 -13.87 5.53
C GLU A 239 26.28 -14.20 4.04
N TYR A 240 27.26 -13.70 3.29
CA TYR A 240 27.49 -14.06 1.90
C TYR A 240 28.93 -13.74 1.46
N SER A 241 29.32 -14.25 0.30
CA SER A 241 30.58 -13.91 -0.35
C SER A 241 30.36 -13.72 -1.86
N GLY A 242 31.29 -13.01 -2.50
CA GLY A 242 31.30 -12.79 -3.95
C GLY A 242 32.45 -11.90 -4.35
N TYR A 243 32.17 -10.87 -5.15
CA TYR A 243 33.19 -10.00 -5.73
C TYR A 243 32.95 -8.52 -5.40
N LEU A 244 34.05 -7.80 -5.23
CA LEU A 244 34.07 -6.39 -4.94
C LEU A 244 33.77 -5.63 -6.23
N MET A 245 32.83 -4.69 -6.14
CA MET A 245 32.42 -3.85 -7.25
C MET A 245 32.42 -2.38 -6.85
N ALA A 246 32.66 -1.50 -7.83
CA ALA A 246 32.66 -0.05 -7.70
C ALA A 246 32.39 0.60 -9.05
N GLU A 247 32.49 1.93 -9.13
CA GLU A 247 32.36 2.67 -10.38
C GLU A 247 33.60 2.53 -11.28
N TYR A 248 33.46 2.81 -12.58
CA TYR A 248 34.56 2.77 -13.52
C TYR A 248 35.64 3.80 -13.19
N TYR A 249 36.90 3.37 -13.22
CA TYR A 249 38.04 4.17 -12.76
C TYR A 249 38.22 5.52 -13.49
N ALA A 250 37.72 5.65 -14.73
CA ALA A 250 37.84 6.87 -15.52
C ALA A 250 36.59 7.77 -15.49
N HIS A 251 35.52 7.37 -14.78
CA HIS A 251 34.36 8.24 -14.58
C HIS A 251 34.66 9.34 -13.55
N ARG A 252 33.95 10.47 -13.69
CA ARG A 252 34.26 11.70 -12.93
C ARG A 252 33.76 11.68 -11.49
N GLY A 253 32.84 10.78 -11.16
CA GLY A 253 32.33 10.55 -9.80
C GLY A 253 33.10 9.43 -9.10
N ARG A 254 33.19 9.50 -7.77
CA ARG A 254 33.70 8.39 -6.95
C ARG A 254 32.55 7.73 -6.21
N THR A 255 32.51 6.41 -6.24
CA THR A 255 31.59 5.60 -5.43
C THR A 255 32.32 4.81 -4.35
N THR A 256 31.57 4.15 -3.48
CA THR A 256 32.09 3.21 -2.49
C THR A 256 32.31 1.82 -3.09
N TYR A 257 33.31 1.08 -2.61
CA TYR A 257 33.41 -0.36 -2.88
C TYR A 257 32.32 -1.14 -2.14
N VAL A 258 31.62 -2.03 -2.85
CA VAL A 258 30.57 -2.88 -2.29
C VAL A 258 30.81 -4.35 -2.63
N CYS A 259 30.38 -5.25 -1.76
CA CYS A 259 30.45 -6.68 -2.00
C CYS A 259 29.17 -7.14 -2.68
N VAL A 260 29.27 -7.66 -3.91
CA VAL A 260 28.14 -8.24 -4.63
C VAL A 260 28.19 -9.75 -4.49
N ASP A 261 27.03 -10.36 -4.25
CA ASP A 261 26.90 -11.80 -4.05
C ASP A 261 27.41 -12.60 -5.26
N ASN A 262 28.06 -13.75 -5.00
CA ASN A 262 28.63 -14.61 -6.04
C ASN A 262 27.60 -15.13 -7.06
N ALA A 263 26.33 -15.24 -6.70
CA ALA A 263 25.27 -15.72 -7.59
C ALA A 263 24.17 -14.65 -7.74
N PRO A 264 24.48 -13.52 -8.42
CA PRO A 264 23.59 -12.37 -8.48
C PRO A 264 22.34 -12.65 -9.30
N GLU A 265 21.27 -11.95 -8.94
CA GLU A 265 20.02 -11.85 -9.68
C GLU A 265 19.98 -10.54 -10.46
N VAL A 266 19.05 -10.46 -11.40
CA VAL A 266 18.70 -9.24 -12.14
C VAL A 266 17.23 -8.87 -11.92
N ILE A 267 16.88 -7.61 -12.18
CA ILE A 267 15.48 -7.17 -12.24
C ILE A 267 15.00 -7.20 -13.70
N GLN A 268 13.97 -8.01 -13.98
CA GLN A 268 13.37 -8.12 -15.31
C GLN A 268 12.79 -6.78 -15.78
N GLY A 269 13.16 -6.34 -16.99
CA GLY A 269 12.75 -5.04 -17.57
C GLY A 269 13.79 -3.92 -17.42
N GLY A 270 14.94 -4.20 -16.79
CA GLY A 270 16.08 -3.29 -16.65
C GLY A 270 17.03 -3.25 -17.85
N ALA A 271 16.98 -4.24 -18.77
CA ALA A 271 17.91 -4.40 -19.90
C ALA A 271 17.88 -3.31 -21.00
N ALA A 272 17.26 -2.16 -20.73
CA ALA A 272 17.40 -0.99 -21.58
C ALA A 272 18.56 -0.17 -21.02
N ILE A 273 19.57 0.11 -21.83
CA ILE A 273 20.73 0.96 -21.51
C ILE A 273 20.25 2.31 -20.94
N ARG A 274 20.08 2.40 -19.62
CA ARG A 274 19.60 3.61 -18.93
C ARG A 274 20.75 4.37 -18.30
N LYS A 275 21.94 3.76 -18.23
CA LYS A 275 23.23 4.32 -17.82
C LYS A 275 23.11 5.25 -16.62
N GLY A 276 22.63 4.70 -15.51
CA GLY A 276 22.50 5.42 -14.25
C GLY A 276 23.78 5.41 -13.43
N ALA A 277 23.71 4.86 -12.22
CA ALA A 277 24.89 4.45 -11.46
C ALA A 277 25.39 3.10 -11.99
N LEU A 278 26.69 2.81 -11.90
CA LEU A 278 27.22 1.59 -12.51
C LEU A 278 28.00 0.75 -11.51
N PHE A 279 27.95 -0.57 -11.71
CA PHE A 279 28.69 -1.56 -10.94
C PHE A 279 29.68 -2.26 -11.89
N TYR A 280 30.96 -1.93 -11.75
CA TYR A 280 32.08 -2.57 -12.43
C TYR A 280 32.85 -3.48 -11.46
N ASN A 281 33.40 -4.57 -11.99
CA ASN A 281 34.32 -5.42 -11.23
C ASN A 281 35.55 -4.63 -10.80
N THR A 282 35.99 -4.84 -9.56
CA THR A 282 37.23 -4.26 -9.04
C THR A 282 38.37 -5.25 -9.21
N GLU A 283 39.42 -4.83 -9.89
CA GLU A 283 40.63 -5.64 -10.13
C GLU A 283 41.79 -5.19 -9.24
N ALA A 284 42.68 -6.13 -8.91
CA ALA A 284 43.90 -5.81 -8.18
C ALA A 284 44.87 -5.03 -9.08
N PHE A 285 45.35 -3.88 -8.61
CA PHE A 285 46.41 -3.13 -9.28
C PHE A 285 47.70 -3.23 -8.45
N CYS A 286 48.68 -3.99 -8.96
CA CYS A 286 49.96 -4.16 -8.28
C CYS A 286 50.73 -2.83 -8.20
N GLY A 287 51.49 -2.66 -7.13
CA GLY A 287 52.23 -1.43 -6.82
C GLY A 287 52.51 -1.42 -5.33
N SER A 288 51.88 -0.50 -4.60
CA SER A 288 51.82 -0.58 -3.14
C SER A 288 50.98 -1.76 -2.64
N LEU A 289 50.10 -2.31 -3.48
CA LEU A 289 49.41 -3.57 -3.22
C LEU A 289 50.43 -4.73 -3.38
N PRO A 290 50.67 -5.54 -2.33
CA PRO A 290 51.78 -6.49 -2.31
C PRO A 290 51.48 -7.72 -3.17
N CYS A 291 52.20 -7.86 -4.28
CA CYS A 291 52.15 -9.03 -5.15
C CYS A 291 53.33 -9.96 -4.79
N PRO A 292 53.14 -11.30 -4.69
CA PRO A 292 52.07 -12.10 -5.31
C PRO A 292 50.89 -12.44 -4.39
N SER A 293 50.81 -11.89 -3.16
CA SER A 293 49.65 -12.12 -2.28
C SER A 293 48.35 -11.61 -2.90
N TYR A 294 48.46 -10.57 -3.73
CA TYR A 294 47.48 -10.19 -4.74
C TYR A 294 48.06 -10.50 -6.13
N VAL A 295 47.19 -10.67 -7.13
CA VAL A 295 47.58 -10.91 -8.52
C VAL A 295 47.07 -9.78 -9.39
N ASN A 296 47.97 -9.14 -10.16
CA ASN A 296 47.62 -8.01 -11.01
C ASN A 296 46.49 -8.36 -11.98
N GLY A 297 45.48 -7.51 -12.06
CA GLY A 297 44.33 -7.67 -12.95
C GLY A 297 43.30 -8.71 -12.51
N TRP A 298 43.48 -9.39 -11.37
CA TRP A 298 42.47 -10.35 -10.88
C TRP A 298 41.36 -9.63 -10.12
N GLU A 299 40.13 -10.10 -10.29
CA GLU A 299 38.95 -9.58 -9.61
C GLU A 299 39.05 -9.83 -8.10
N ILE A 300 38.79 -8.79 -7.32
CA ILE A 300 38.91 -8.82 -5.87
C ILE A 300 37.66 -9.48 -5.28
N THR A 301 37.82 -10.63 -4.64
CA THR A 301 36.74 -11.28 -3.89
C THR A 301 36.34 -10.49 -2.64
N CYS A 302 35.20 -10.83 -2.03
CA CYS A 302 34.78 -10.24 -0.77
C CYS A 302 33.86 -11.18 0.01
N VAL A 303 33.78 -10.96 1.32
CA VAL A 303 32.85 -11.66 2.22
C VAL A 303 32.22 -10.67 3.18
N VAL A 304 30.92 -10.85 3.44
CA VAL A 304 30.19 -10.13 4.49
C VAL A 304 29.91 -11.10 5.64
N CYS A 305 30.25 -10.64 6.84
CA CYS A 305 30.22 -11.41 8.06
C CYS A 305 29.48 -10.66 9.16
N SER A 306 28.88 -11.39 10.09
CA SER A 306 28.26 -10.83 11.30
C SER A 306 28.66 -11.59 12.56
N ARG A 307 28.60 -10.90 13.71
CA ARG A 307 28.90 -11.47 15.03
C ARG A 307 28.08 -10.80 16.13
#